data_AF-A0A430UKV5-F1
#
_entry.id   AF-A0A430UKV5-F1
#
_cell.length_a   1.000
_cell.length_b   1.000
_cell.length_c   1.000
_cell.angle_alpha   90.00
_cell.angle_beta   90.00
_cell.angle_gamma   90.00
#
_symmetry.space_group_name_H-M   'P 1'
#
loop_
_entity.id
_entity.type
_entity.pdbx_description
1 polymer ?
#
loop_
_entity_poly.entity_id
_entity_poly.type
_entity_poly.pdbx_seq_one_letter_code
_entity_poly.pdbx_strand_id
1 'polypeptide(L)'
;MKRRTFLVKLLLLAVAFLAPAWGEEEKEGEKKKGEEGKKRRDEAKEENRPALRYYGQVEGVEEDTLWVGGRALRVRTPLLPYLAPGMVVEVGPEGLAVLSPATWAYYQGPGDLVGLGQGPVRAWWGEGGVLWRVLPGYSGQASLVARYQQGTWQAVPKGLSLPRPPQEGWWLLALEGKTGKLIRRLE
;
A
#
# COMPACT_ATOMS: atom_id res chain seq x y z
N MET A 1 -41.99 15.75 14.99
CA MET A 1 -42.91 14.65 15.37
C MET A 1 -42.11 13.46 15.89
N LYS A 2 -42.55 12.94 17.05
CA LYS A 2 -42.24 11.70 17.81
C LYS A 2 -41.13 10.74 17.37
N ARG A 3 -40.22 10.52 18.33
CA ARG A 3 -39.31 9.38 18.59
C ARG A 3 -39.96 8.00 18.36
N ARG A 4 -39.20 7.01 17.86
CA ARG A 4 -39.27 5.61 18.32
C ARG A 4 -37.90 4.92 18.20
N THR A 5 -37.23 4.85 19.34
CA THR A 5 -36.20 3.87 19.69
C THR A 5 -36.81 2.47 19.74
N PHE A 6 -36.13 1.47 19.18
CA PHE A 6 -36.35 0.07 19.51
C PHE A 6 -35.01 -0.58 19.85
N LEU A 7 -34.76 -0.72 21.15
CA LEU A 7 -33.83 -1.71 21.70
C LEU A 7 -34.47 -3.09 21.52
N VAL A 8 -33.76 -4.03 20.90
CA VAL A 8 -34.04 -5.46 21.05
C VAL A 8 -32.85 -6.07 21.80
N LYS A 9 -33.14 -6.48 23.04
CA LYS A 9 -32.25 -7.19 23.96
C LYS A 9 -32.30 -8.70 23.67
N LEU A 10 -31.14 -9.33 23.93
CA LEU A 10 -30.94 -10.67 24.49
C LEU A 10 -31.52 -11.90 23.76
N LEU A 11 -30.65 -12.87 23.47
CA LEU A 11 -30.63 -14.13 24.23
C LEU A 11 -29.28 -14.86 24.01
N LEU A 12 -28.51 -15.02 25.07
CA LEU A 12 -27.41 -16.00 25.18
C LEU A 12 -28.03 -17.32 25.64
N LEU A 13 -27.82 -18.41 24.90
CA LEU A 13 -28.04 -19.76 25.39
C LEU A 13 -26.70 -20.51 25.37
N ALA A 14 -26.09 -20.60 26.55
CA ALA A 14 -25.09 -21.59 26.86
C ALA A 14 -25.82 -22.90 27.22
N VAL A 15 -25.53 -23.98 26.49
CA VAL A 15 -25.90 -25.33 26.91
C VAL A 15 -24.61 -26.07 27.20
N ALA A 16 -24.30 -26.17 28.49
CA ALA A 16 -23.32 -27.10 29.02
C ALA A 16 -23.97 -28.47 29.13
N PHE A 17 -23.40 -29.48 28.47
CA PHE A 17 -23.66 -30.89 28.77
C PHE A 17 -22.45 -31.47 29.48
N LEU A 18 -22.68 -31.93 30.71
CA LEU A 18 -21.75 -32.66 31.55
C LEU A 18 -22.19 -34.14 31.64
N ALA A 19 -21.18 -35.01 31.55
CA ALA A 19 -21.04 -36.36 32.15
C ALA A 19 -21.79 -37.54 31.49
N PRO A 20 -21.32 -38.82 31.62
CA PRO A 20 -20.42 -39.33 32.68
C PRO A 20 -19.23 -40.22 32.27
N ALA A 21 -18.38 -40.42 33.28
CA ALA A 21 -17.25 -41.35 33.35
C ALA A 21 -17.70 -42.81 33.53
N TRP A 22 -16.91 -43.76 33.01
CA TRP A 22 -16.40 -44.96 33.70
C TRP A 22 -15.60 -45.85 32.74
N GLY A 23 -14.44 -46.31 33.23
CA GLY A 23 -13.51 -47.16 32.52
C GLY A 23 -12.10 -47.00 33.08
N GLU A 24 -11.91 -47.42 34.33
CA GLU A 24 -10.58 -47.75 34.86
C GLU A 24 -10.08 -49.01 34.17
N GLU A 25 -8.88 -48.93 33.58
CA GLU A 25 -7.95 -50.06 33.57
C GLU A 25 -6.53 -49.49 33.57
N GLU A 26 -5.82 -49.74 34.67
CA GLU A 26 -4.41 -49.42 34.86
C GLU A 26 -3.55 -50.21 33.87
N LYS A 27 -2.75 -49.50 33.06
CA LYS A 27 -1.44 -49.97 32.64
C LYS A 27 -0.43 -48.86 32.76
N GLU A 28 0.26 -48.88 33.89
CA GLU A 28 1.58 -48.30 34.09
C GLU A 28 2.52 -48.79 32.99
N GLY A 29 3.10 -47.85 32.25
CA GLY A 29 3.92 -48.12 31.08
C GLY A 29 4.48 -46.82 30.50
N GLU A 30 5.39 -46.21 31.25
CA GLU A 30 6.51 -45.39 30.77
C GLU A 30 6.27 -44.56 29.48
N LYS A 31 5.66 -43.38 29.65
CA LYS A 31 5.71 -42.28 28.66
C LYS A 31 6.58 -41.14 29.18
N LYS A 32 7.84 -41.07 28.74
CA LYS A 32 8.59 -39.80 28.64
C LYS A 32 9.60 -39.85 27.48
N LYS A 33 9.09 -39.79 26.25
CA LYS A 33 9.86 -39.34 25.06
C LYS A 33 8.87 -39.07 23.93
N GLY A 34 8.30 -37.87 23.89
CA GLY A 34 7.31 -37.55 22.85
C GLY A 34 6.86 -36.10 22.75
N GLU A 35 7.20 -35.22 23.69
CA GLU A 35 6.76 -33.82 23.65
C GLU A 35 7.81 -32.85 23.06
N GLU A 36 9.11 -33.09 23.25
CA GLU A 36 10.14 -32.21 22.68
C GLU A 36 10.25 -32.31 21.15
N GLY A 37 9.98 -33.49 20.58
CA GLY A 37 10.04 -33.70 19.12
C GLY A 37 8.88 -33.07 18.36
N LYS A 38 7.73 -32.85 19.01
CA LYS A 38 6.56 -32.22 18.40
C LYS A 38 6.67 -30.69 18.45
N LYS A 39 7.13 -30.13 19.59
CA LYS A 39 7.42 -28.70 19.73
C LYS A 39 8.45 -28.18 18.73
N ARG A 40 9.57 -28.91 18.55
CA ARG A 40 10.60 -28.55 17.56
C ARG A 40 10.14 -28.65 16.10
N ARG A 41 9.13 -29.48 15.80
CA ARG A 41 8.59 -29.65 14.44
C ARG A 41 7.55 -28.60 14.08
N ASP A 42 6.86 -28.06 15.09
CA ASP A 42 5.89 -26.97 14.92
C ASP A 42 6.60 -25.60 14.88
N GLU A 43 7.67 -25.39 15.66
CA GLU A 43 8.53 -24.19 15.58
C GLU A 43 9.30 -24.11 14.25
N ALA A 44 9.85 -25.23 13.76
CA ALA A 44 10.55 -25.27 12.47
C ALA A 44 9.63 -25.09 11.24
N LYS A 45 8.30 -25.19 11.41
CA LYS A 45 7.32 -24.94 10.34
C LYS A 45 6.87 -23.48 10.27
N GLU A 46 7.09 -22.71 11.32
CA GLU A 46 6.73 -21.29 11.33
C GLU A 46 7.79 -20.44 10.61
N GLU A 47 9.06 -20.87 10.62
CA GLU A 47 10.18 -20.24 9.93
C GLU A 47 10.14 -20.35 8.40
N ASN A 48 9.36 -21.29 7.85
CA ASN A 48 9.32 -21.57 6.41
C ASN A 48 7.96 -21.28 5.77
N ARG A 49 7.17 -20.37 6.38
CA ARG A 49 5.99 -19.82 5.71
C ARG A 49 6.48 -18.78 4.70
N PRO A 50 6.12 -18.92 3.40
CA PRO A 50 6.46 -17.90 2.43
C PRO A 50 5.88 -16.57 2.91
N ALA A 51 6.74 -15.58 2.98
CA ALA A 51 6.38 -14.29 3.50
C ALA A 51 5.23 -13.71 2.67
N LEU A 52 4.15 -13.32 3.35
CA LEU A 52 2.87 -13.12 2.70
C LEU A 52 2.93 -11.89 1.79
N ARG A 53 2.60 -12.08 0.50
CA ARG A 53 2.53 -11.02 -0.51
C ARG A 53 1.08 -10.77 -0.89
N TYR A 54 0.70 -9.51 -0.99
CA TYR A 54 -0.63 -9.07 -1.42
C TYR A 54 -0.54 -8.37 -2.76
N TYR A 55 -1.46 -8.70 -3.65
CA TYR A 55 -1.55 -8.11 -4.98
C TYR A 55 -2.94 -7.55 -5.18
N GLY A 56 -3.05 -6.40 -5.82
CA GLY A 56 -4.34 -5.86 -6.22
C GLY A 56 -4.29 -4.41 -6.66
N GLN A 57 -5.46 -3.87 -6.98
CA GLN A 57 -5.60 -2.47 -7.33
C GLN A 57 -5.70 -1.60 -6.07
N VAL A 58 -5.01 -0.46 -6.10
CA VAL A 58 -5.17 0.60 -5.11
C VAL A 58 -6.60 1.12 -5.18
N GLU A 59 -7.29 1.11 -4.06
CA GLU A 59 -8.64 1.69 -3.93
C GLU A 59 -8.56 3.08 -3.30
N GLY A 60 -7.63 3.25 -2.36
CA GLY A 60 -7.42 4.50 -1.64
C GLY A 60 -6.14 4.46 -0.81
N VAL A 61 -5.73 5.65 -0.39
CA VAL A 61 -4.58 5.89 0.49
C VAL A 61 -4.99 6.93 1.53
N GLU A 62 -4.68 6.65 2.79
CA GLU A 62 -4.85 7.58 3.91
C GLU A 62 -3.73 7.32 4.92
N GLU A 63 -3.01 8.36 5.31
CA GLU A 63 -1.88 8.29 6.25
C GLU A 63 -0.86 7.18 5.89
N ASP A 64 -0.79 6.11 6.69
CA ASP A 64 0.06 4.94 6.50
C ASP A 64 -0.71 3.70 5.99
N THR A 65 -1.97 3.88 5.63
CA THR A 65 -2.90 2.81 5.24
C THR A 65 -3.17 2.85 3.73
N LEU A 66 -3.01 1.69 3.10
CA LEU A 66 -3.30 1.43 1.71
C LEU A 66 -4.45 0.43 1.59
N TRP A 67 -5.48 0.76 0.82
CA TRP A 67 -6.56 -0.17 0.50
C TRP A 67 -6.27 -0.87 -0.82
N VAL A 68 -6.21 -2.22 -0.77
CA VAL A 68 -5.93 -3.07 -1.92
C VAL A 68 -6.87 -4.27 -1.92
N GLY A 69 -7.73 -4.40 -2.94
CA GLY A 69 -8.64 -5.54 -3.10
C GLY A 69 -9.54 -5.78 -1.87
N GLY A 70 -10.12 -4.71 -1.33
CA GLY A 70 -10.96 -4.73 -0.13
C GLY A 70 -10.23 -4.92 1.19
N ARG A 71 -8.89 -4.86 1.22
CA ARG A 71 -8.07 -5.01 2.43
C ARG A 71 -7.35 -3.71 2.77
N ALA A 72 -7.35 -3.34 4.05
CA ALA A 72 -6.51 -2.28 4.58
C ALA A 72 -5.14 -2.83 5.00
N LEU A 73 -4.07 -2.31 4.40
CA LEU A 73 -2.69 -2.72 4.64
C LEU A 73 -1.90 -1.53 5.18
N ARG A 74 -1.18 -1.70 6.30
CA ARG A 74 -0.23 -0.68 6.76
C ARG A 74 1.07 -0.79 5.98
N VAL A 75 1.46 0.30 5.34
CA VAL A 75 2.64 0.35 4.47
C VAL A 75 3.45 1.60 4.82
N ARG A 76 4.72 1.41 5.15
CA ARG A 76 5.65 2.50 5.41
C ARG A 76 6.50 2.76 4.18
N THR A 77 6.06 3.69 3.34
CA THR A 77 6.86 4.16 2.19
C THR A 77 6.59 5.64 1.96
N PRO A 78 7.62 6.45 1.64
CA PRO A 78 7.43 7.85 1.30
C PRO A 78 6.65 8.05 -0.01
N LEU A 79 6.47 6.99 -0.81
CA LEU A 79 5.71 7.03 -2.06
C LEU A 79 4.20 6.91 -1.88
N LEU A 80 3.75 6.49 -0.69
CA LEU A 80 2.36 6.13 -0.43
C LEU A 80 1.38 7.26 -0.82
N PRO A 81 1.61 8.54 -0.47
CA PRO A 81 0.67 9.63 -0.80
C PRO A 81 0.51 9.90 -2.30
N TYR A 82 1.39 9.34 -3.13
CA TYR A 82 1.43 9.60 -4.58
C TYR A 82 0.85 8.45 -5.39
N LEU A 83 0.37 7.38 -4.75
CA LEU A 83 -0.34 6.32 -5.44
C LEU A 83 -1.74 6.78 -5.84
N ALA A 84 -2.14 6.44 -7.06
CA ALA A 84 -3.48 6.68 -7.54
C ALA A 84 -4.37 5.44 -7.36
N PRO A 85 -5.68 5.63 -7.13
CA PRO A 85 -6.65 4.55 -7.31
C PRO A 85 -6.48 3.89 -8.68
N GLY A 86 -6.66 2.57 -8.76
CA GLY A 86 -6.50 1.77 -9.97
C GLY A 86 -5.06 1.36 -10.31
N MET A 87 -4.03 1.89 -9.64
CA MET A 87 -2.67 1.36 -9.78
C MET A 87 -2.64 -0.08 -9.26
N VAL A 88 -1.93 -0.98 -9.93
CA VAL A 88 -1.72 -2.35 -9.44
C VAL A 88 -0.45 -2.38 -8.62
N VAL A 89 -0.52 -2.94 -7.41
CA VAL A 89 0.60 -3.00 -6.48
C VAL A 89 0.84 -4.42 -5.99
N GLU A 90 2.09 -4.67 -5.60
CA GLU A 90 2.49 -5.73 -4.70
C GLU A 90 2.86 -5.11 -3.35
N VAL A 91 2.34 -5.69 -2.26
CA VAL A 91 2.74 -5.37 -0.90
C VAL A 91 3.27 -6.63 -0.24
N GLY A 92 4.54 -6.60 0.18
CA GLY A 92 5.21 -7.73 0.80
C GLY A 92 6.22 -7.29 1.86
N PRO A 93 7.09 -8.21 2.31
CA PRO A 93 8.10 -7.91 3.34
C PRO A 93 9.10 -6.83 2.92
N GLU A 94 9.40 -6.76 1.63
CA GLU A 94 10.30 -5.76 1.04
C GLU A 94 9.64 -4.37 0.90
N GLY A 95 8.36 -4.26 1.26
CA GLY A 95 7.58 -3.04 1.15
C GLY A 95 6.59 -3.09 -0.02
N LEU A 96 6.44 -1.95 -0.71
CA LEU A 96 5.47 -1.74 -1.77
C LEU A 96 6.15 -1.56 -3.12
N ALA A 97 5.69 -2.30 -4.12
CA ALA A 97 6.06 -2.13 -5.52
C ALA A 97 4.83 -1.83 -6.37
N VAL A 98 4.94 -0.84 -7.25
CA VAL A 98 3.90 -0.57 -8.26
C VAL A 98 4.17 -1.45 -9.47
N LEU A 99 3.22 -2.29 -9.81
CA LEU A 99 3.27 -3.22 -10.94
C LEU A 99 2.65 -2.63 -12.21
N SER A 100 1.62 -1.78 -12.07
CA SER A 100 0.99 -1.10 -13.20
C SER A 100 0.43 0.27 -12.81
N PRO A 101 0.81 1.34 -13.53
CA PRO A 101 1.93 1.39 -14.49
C PRO A 101 3.27 1.07 -13.78
N ALA A 102 4.13 0.28 -14.42
CA ALA A 102 5.44 -0.11 -13.91
C ALA A 102 6.41 1.08 -13.83
N THR A 103 6.26 2.03 -14.76
CA THR A 103 6.97 3.31 -14.76
C THR A 103 5.97 4.44 -14.61
N TRP A 104 6.17 5.32 -13.64
CA TRP A 104 5.23 6.41 -13.42
C TRP A 104 5.84 7.68 -12.86
N ALA A 105 5.11 8.78 -13.05
CA ALA A 105 5.33 10.03 -12.36
C ALA A 105 3.99 10.59 -11.88
N TYR A 106 4.02 11.27 -10.74
CA TYR A 106 2.89 12.03 -10.20
C TYR A 106 3.18 13.52 -10.32
N TYR A 107 2.18 14.28 -10.73
CA TYR A 107 2.20 15.73 -10.80
C TYR A 107 1.01 16.28 -10.01
N GLN A 108 1.24 17.39 -9.32
CA GLN A 108 0.17 18.29 -8.92
C GLN A 108 0.51 19.73 -9.28
N GLY A 109 -0.50 20.49 -9.70
CA GLY A 109 -0.33 21.88 -10.06
C GLY A 109 -1.33 22.36 -11.12
N PRO A 110 -1.10 23.55 -11.69
CA PRO A 110 -1.87 24.06 -12.82
C PRO A 110 -1.79 23.17 -14.06
N GLY A 111 -2.94 22.72 -14.58
CA GLY A 111 -3.02 21.81 -15.72
C GLY A 111 -2.39 22.36 -17.01
N ASP A 112 -2.34 23.68 -17.18
CA ASP A 112 -1.80 24.36 -18.35
C ASP A 112 -0.28 24.21 -18.48
N LEU A 113 0.42 24.05 -17.35
CA LEU A 113 1.85 23.75 -17.33
C LEU A 113 2.18 22.41 -17.99
N VAL A 114 1.24 21.47 -17.97
CA VAL A 114 1.39 20.09 -18.46
C VAL A 114 0.43 19.74 -19.60
N GLY A 115 -0.23 20.74 -20.19
CA GLY A 115 -1.10 20.57 -21.37
C GLY A 115 -2.46 19.91 -21.10
N LEU A 116 -2.96 19.98 -19.86
CA LEU A 116 -4.26 19.42 -19.45
C LEU A 116 -5.39 20.46 -19.36
N GLY A 117 -5.14 21.70 -19.79
CA GLY A 117 -6.11 22.79 -19.73
C GLY A 117 -6.04 23.59 -18.43
N GLN A 118 -6.97 24.53 -18.26
CA GLN A 118 -6.96 25.45 -17.12
C GLN A 118 -7.39 24.77 -15.81
N GLY A 119 -6.82 25.24 -14.70
CA GLY A 119 -7.22 24.85 -13.35
C GLY A 119 -6.31 23.82 -12.68
N PRO A 120 -6.52 23.57 -11.37
CA PRO A 120 -5.69 22.67 -10.58
C PRO A 120 -5.95 21.21 -10.91
N VAL A 121 -4.89 20.42 -11.08
CA VAL A 121 -4.98 18.98 -11.33
C VAL A 121 -3.98 18.18 -10.50
N ARG A 122 -4.32 16.91 -10.27
CA ARG A 122 -3.39 15.83 -9.96
C ARG A 122 -3.38 14.88 -11.14
N ALA A 123 -2.20 14.55 -11.64
CA ALA A 123 -2.09 13.74 -12.84
C ALA A 123 -0.93 12.75 -12.72
N TRP A 124 -1.13 11.59 -13.34
CA TRP A 124 -0.19 10.50 -13.36
C TRP A 124 0.14 10.15 -14.80
N TRP A 125 1.42 9.97 -15.07
CA TRP A 125 1.92 9.49 -16.34
C TRP A 125 2.47 8.08 -16.16
N GLY A 126 2.31 7.27 -17.21
CA GLY A 126 2.82 5.91 -17.31
C GLY A 126 3.99 5.81 -18.27
N GLU A 127 4.23 4.58 -18.74
CA GLU A 127 5.28 4.23 -19.70
C GLU A 127 5.27 5.15 -20.92
N GLY A 128 6.47 5.52 -21.38
CA GLY A 128 6.63 6.40 -22.55
C GLY A 128 6.15 7.84 -22.35
N GLY A 129 5.79 8.24 -21.12
CA GLY A 129 5.24 9.57 -20.85
C GLY A 129 3.81 9.72 -21.37
N VAL A 130 3.04 8.62 -21.40
CA VAL A 130 1.61 8.64 -21.71
C VAL A 130 0.82 9.03 -20.46
N LEU A 131 -0.15 9.93 -20.61
CA LEU A 131 -1.04 10.30 -19.52
C LEU A 131 -1.89 9.09 -19.10
N TRP A 132 -1.77 8.68 -17.84
CA TRP A 132 -2.44 7.50 -17.29
C TRP A 132 -3.72 7.85 -16.53
N ARG A 133 -3.70 8.91 -15.73
CA ARG A 133 -4.89 9.38 -14.98
C ARG A 133 -4.82 10.87 -14.68
N VAL A 134 -5.98 11.51 -14.59
CA VAL A 134 -6.14 12.89 -14.13
C VAL A 134 -7.28 12.94 -13.13
N LEU A 135 -7.06 13.63 -12.01
CA LEU A 135 -8.08 13.98 -11.04
C LEU A 135 -8.09 15.51 -10.85
N PRO A 136 -9.27 16.13 -10.72
CA PRO A 136 -9.35 17.56 -10.47
C PRO A 136 -8.85 17.91 -9.07
N GLY A 137 -8.30 19.11 -8.96
CA GLY A 137 -7.85 19.69 -7.70
C GLY A 137 -6.48 19.21 -7.24
N TYR A 138 -5.79 20.10 -6.54
CA TYR A 138 -4.64 19.80 -5.69
C TYR A 138 -4.62 20.82 -4.54
N SER A 139 -3.78 20.57 -3.53
CA SER A 139 -3.50 21.53 -2.47
C SER A 139 -2.00 21.81 -2.37
N GLY A 140 -1.66 23.05 -1.99
CA GLY A 140 -0.27 23.45 -1.73
C GLY A 140 0.50 23.91 -2.97
N GLN A 141 1.80 23.62 -3.00
CA GLN A 141 2.71 24.00 -4.08
C GLN A 141 2.65 23.00 -5.24
N ALA A 142 2.80 23.50 -6.47
CA ALA A 142 2.97 22.65 -7.64
C ALA A 142 4.22 21.77 -7.48
N SER A 143 4.09 20.48 -7.72
CA SER A 143 5.16 19.51 -7.47
C SER A 143 5.10 18.32 -8.41
N LEU A 144 6.24 17.66 -8.53
CA LEU A 144 6.41 16.46 -9.32
C LEU A 144 7.10 15.41 -8.46
N VAL A 145 6.59 14.18 -8.50
CA VAL A 145 7.27 12.99 -7.99
C VAL A 145 7.58 12.09 -9.17
N ALA A 146 8.85 11.82 -9.40
CA ALA A 146 9.30 10.98 -10.49
C ALA A 146 10.56 10.21 -10.09
N ARG A 147 10.82 9.12 -10.82
CA ARG A 147 12.05 8.35 -10.67
C ARG A 147 13.11 8.87 -11.64
N TYR A 148 14.33 9.08 -11.15
CA TYR A 148 15.51 9.29 -11.97
C TYR A 148 16.31 7.99 -12.03
N GLN A 149 16.54 7.47 -13.22
CA GLN A 149 17.22 6.19 -13.44
C GLN A 149 17.90 6.19 -14.80
N GLN A 150 19.11 5.64 -14.89
CA GLN A 150 19.90 5.55 -16.13
C GLN A 150 20.09 6.91 -16.81
N GLY A 151 20.28 7.96 -16.02
CA GLY A 151 20.52 9.30 -16.54
C GLY A 151 19.28 10.03 -17.06
N THR A 152 18.07 9.50 -16.87
CA THR A 152 16.83 10.14 -17.35
C THR A 152 15.72 10.13 -16.30
N TRP A 153 14.85 11.14 -16.39
CA TRP A 153 13.61 11.19 -15.64
C TRP A 153 12.54 10.31 -16.31
N GLN A 154 11.93 9.44 -15.51
CA GLN A 154 10.97 8.46 -15.98
C GLN A 154 9.55 9.01 -16.00
N ALA A 155 8.81 8.72 -17.07
CA ALA A 155 7.38 9.06 -17.23
C ALA A 155 7.00 10.52 -16.93
N VAL A 156 7.90 11.49 -17.16
CA VAL A 156 7.61 12.90 -16.87
C VAL A 156 6.84 13.55 -18.03
N PRO A 157 5.87 14.45 -17.75
CA PRO A 157 5.22 15.26 -18.77
C PRO A 157 6.23 16.09 -19.58
N LYS A 158 5.99 16.19 -20.89
CA LYS A 158 6.85 16.98 -21.78
C LYS A 158 6.82 18.46 -21.42
N GLY A 159 7.93 19.14 -21.67
CA GLY A 159 8.04 20.59 -21.52
C GLY A 159 8.42 21.07 -20.11
N LEU A 160 8.63 20.16 -19.15
CA LEU A 160 9.25 20.52 -17.88
C LEU A 160 10.78 20.54 -18.01
N SER A 161 11.42 21.55 -17.43
CA SER A 161 12.87 21.65 -17.29
C SER A 161 13.26 21.17 -15.91
N LEU A 162 13.72 19.92 -15.81
CA LEU A 162 14.06 19.28 -14.54
C LEU A 162 15.58 19.18 -14.36
N PRO A 163 16.11 19.53 -13.16
CA PRO A 163 17.53 19.37 -12.86
C PRO A 163 17.90 17.89 -12.77
N ARG A 164 19.18 17.58 -13.01
CA ARG A 164 19.74 16.25 -12.74
C ARG A 164 19.95 16.09 -11.23
N PRO A 165 19.39 15.05 -10.60
CA PRO A 165 19.66 14.77 -9.19
C PRO A 165 21.06 14.17 -9.00
N PRO A 166 21.62 14.26 -7.77
CA PRO A 166 22.94 13.73 -7.46
C PRO A 166 23.03 12.21 -7.55
N GLN A 167 21.91 11.50 -7.40
CA GLN A 167 21.84 10.04 -7.44
C GLN A 167 20.49 9.56 -7.98
N GLU A 168 20.46 8.30 -8.42
CA GLU A 168 19.24 7.63 -8.87
C GLU A 168 18.23 7.45 -7.74
N GLY A 169 16.97 7.24 -8.10
CA GLY A 169 15.88 6.97 -7.16
C GLY A 169 14.67 7.86 -7.38
N TRP A 170 13.75 7.82 -6.42
CA TRP A 170 12.56 8.66 -6.42
C TRP A 170 12.85 10.02 -5.80
N TRP A 171 12.30 11.06 -6.42
CA TRP A 171 12.50 12.44 -5.98
C TRP A 171 11.20 13.21 -5.97
N LEU A 172 11.06 14.05 -4.95
CA LEU A 172 10.08 15.13 -4.92
C LEU A 172 10.74 16.41 -5.42
N LEU A 173 10.08 17.06 -6.38
CA LEU A 173 10.48 18.33 -6.94
C LEU A 173 9.37 19.35 -6.72
N ALA A 174 9.75 20.57 -6.37
CA ALA A 174 8.88 21.73 -6.46
C ALA A 174 8.93 22.28 -7.88
N LEU A 175 7.80 22.80 -8.37
CA LEU A 175 7.70 23.42 -9.68
C LEU A 175 7.43 24.92 -9.53
N GLU A 176 8.27 25.71 -10.19
CA GLU A 176 8.08 27.14 -10.40
C GLU A 176 7.85 27.35 -11.91
N GLY A 177 6.58 27.41 -12.29
CA GLY A 177 6.17 27.29 -13.69
C GLY A 177 6.62 25.94 -14.27
N LYS A 178 7.38 25.96 -15.37
CA LYS A 178 7.91 24.76 -16.02
C LYS A 178 9.26 24.28 -15.47
N THR A 179 9.83 24.99 -14.49
CA THR A 179 11.16 24.68 -13.94
C THR A 179 11.03 23.89 -12.65
N GLY A 180 11.78 22.79 -12.55
CA GLY A 180 11.84 21.96 -11.35
C GLY A 180 12.98 22.35 -10.41
N LYS A 181 12.75 22.20 -9.11
CA LYS A 181 13.78 22.28 -8.06
C LYS A 181 13.69 21.03 -7.19
N LEU A 182 14.80 20.34 -7.00
CA LEU A 182 14.87 19.17 -6.11
C LEU A 182 14.54 19.58 -4.68
N ILE A 183 13.64 18.85 -4.04
CA ILE A 183 13.28 19.07 -2.63
C ILE A 183 13.90 17.99 -1.76
N ARG A 184 13.61 16.73 -2.06
CA ARG A 184 14.16 15.58 -1.33
C ARG A 184 14.06 14.30 -2.13
N ARG A 185 14.91 13.34 -1.79
CA ARG A 185 14.79 11.95 -2.22
C ARG A 185 13.69 11.24 -1.40
N LEU A 186 13.01 10.28 -2.02
CA LEU A 186 11.95 9.47 -1.42
C LEU A 186 12.41 8.01 -1.39
N GLU A 187 13.18 7.64 -0.37
CA GLU A 187 13.62 6.26 -0.11
C GLU A 187 13.42 5.91 1.37
#